data_AF-A0A661PRF4-F1
#
_entry.id   AF-A0A661PRF4-F1
#
_cell.length_a   1.000
_cell.length_b   1.000
_cell.length_c   1.000
_cell.angle_alpha   90.00
_cell.angle_beta   90.00
_cell.angle_gamma   90.00
#
_symmetry.space_group_name_H-M   'P 1'
#
loop_
_entity.id
_entity.type
_entity.pdbx_description
1 polymer ?
#
loop_
_entity_poly.entity_id
_entity_poly.type
_entity_poly.pdbx_seq_one_letter_code
_entity_poly.pdbx_strand_id
1 'polypeptide(L)' 'MLQSGEKLVLATANQGKKKEMQALLTGSGVELVSLVDYPQLVLPEETGSTFIDNA' A
#
# COMPACT_ATOMS: atom_id res chain seq x y z
N MET A 1 -0.07 14.88 -7.61
CA MET A 1 -0.23 13.68 -8.45
C MET A 1 1.03 12.85 -8.29
N LEU A 2 0.90 11.53 -8.17
CA LEU A 2 2.07 10.65 -8.17
C LEU A 2 2.76 10.71 -9.53
N GLN A 3 4.08 10.82 -9.54
CA GLN A 3 4.90 10.86 -10.75
C GLN A 3 5.41 9.46 -11.09
N SER A 4 5.69 9.24 -12.38
CA SER A 4 6.34 8.01 -12.83
C SER A 4 7.71 7.87 -12.14
N GLY A 5 7.99 6.70 -11.57
CA GLY A 5 9.21 6.40 -10.81
C GLY A 5 9.13 6.66 -9.31
N GLU A 6 8.04 7.23 -8.80
CA GLU A 6 7.82 7.32 -7.35
C GLU A 6 7.39 5.97 -6.77
N LYS A 7 7.86 5.69 -5.54
CA LYS A 7 7.43 4.51 -4.79
C LYS A 7 6.16 4.82 -4.01
N LEU A 8 5.14 3.98 -4.18
CA LEU A 8 3.92 3.99 -3.38
C LEU A 8 3.93 2.78 -2.45
N VAL A 9 3.93 3.03 -1.13
CA VAL A 9 3.83 1.98 -0.13
C VAL A 9 2.37 1.65 0.13
N LEU A 10 1.97 0.40 -0.13
CA LEU A 10 0.67 -0.13 0.28
C LEU A 10 0.80 -0.69 1.71
N ALA A 11 0.06 -0.12 2.65
CA ALA A 11 0.06 -0.47 4.08
C ALA A 11 -0.59 -1.83 4.38
N THR A 12 -0.12 -2.90 3.72
CA THR A 12 -0.58 -4.26 3.94
C THR A 12 0.54 -5.27 3.72
N ALA A 13 0.51 -6.37 4.48
CA ALA A 13 1.34 -7.55 4.21
C ALA A 13 0.64 -8.55 3.26
N ASN A 14 -0.63 -8.32 2.90
CA ASN A 14 -1.40 -9.22 2.06
C ASN A 14 -0.96 -9.11 0.58
N GLN A 15 -0.32 -10.18 0.09
CA GLN A 15 0.17 -10.25 -1.30
C GLN A 15 -0.95 -10.24 -2.35
N GLY A 16 -2.15 -10.72 -2.01
CA GLY A 16 -3.33 -10.62 -2.88
C GLY A 16 -3.72 -9.17 -3.13
N LYS A 17 -3.83 -8.37 -2.06
CA LYS A 17 -4.13 -6.93 -2.16
C LYS A 17 -3.07 -6.17 -2.97
N LYS A 18 -1.77 -6.50 -2.80
CA LYS A 18 -0.69 -5.91 -3.62
C LYS A 18 -0.91 -6.20 -5.10
N LYS A 19 -1.25 -7.44 -5.48
CA LYS A 19 -1.50 -7.83 -6.87
C LYS A 19 -2.71 -7.11 -7.46
N GLU A 20 -3.81 -7.03 -6.73
CA GLU A 20 -5.03 -6.32 -7.15
C GLU A 20 -4.74 -4.83 -7.38
N MET A 21 -4.07 -4.17 -6.43
CA MET A 21 -3.71 -2.75 -6.54
C MET A 21 -2.70 -2.50 -7.68
N GLN A 22 -1.72 -3.39 -7.86
CA GLN A 22 -0.77 -3.30 -8.96
C GLN A 22 -1.48 -3.37 -10.33
N ALA A 23 -2.51 -4.21 -10.46
CA ALA A 23 -3.30 -4.29 -11.67
C ALA A 23 -4.05 -2.96 -11.94
N LEU A 24 -4.65 -2.37 -10.92
CA LEU A 24 -5.35 -1.08 -11.02
C LEU A 24 -4.42 0.09 -11.39
N LEU A 25 -3.18 0.06 -10.92
CA LEU A 25 -2.19 1.12 -11.17
C LEU A 25 -1.35 0.86 -12.43
N THR A 26 -1.68 -0.15 -13.23
CA THR A 26 -0.97 -0.45 -14.49
C THR A 26 -0.95 0.79 -15.39
N GLY A 27 0.24 1.17 -15.87
CA GLY A 27 0.43 2.33 -16.74
C GLY A 27 0.58 3.68 -16.03
N SER A 28 0.42 3.73 -14.70
CA SER A 28 0.67 4.97 -13.93
C SER A 28 2.15 5.33 -13.79
N GLY A 29 3.05 4.35 -14.01
CA GLY A 29 4.50 4.52 -13.85
C GLY A 29 4.97 4.48 -12.39
N VAL A 30 4.09 4.27 -11.42
CA VAL A 30 4.47 4.18 -9.99
C VAL A 30 5.00 2.78 -9.67
N GLU A 31 5.99 2.73 -8.77
CA GLU A 31 6.49 1.48 -8.21
C GLU A 31 5.69 1.14 -6.95
N LEU A 32 4.84 0.11 -7.01
CA LEU A 32 4.06 -0.32 -5.85
C LEU A 32 4.87 -1.30 -4.98
N VAL A 33 5.16 -0.89 -3.75
CA VAL A 33 5.78 -1.72 -2.71
C VAL A 33 4.77 -2.01 -1.59
N SER A 34 4.97 -3.04 -0.79
CA SER A 34 4.09 -3.37 0.36
C SER A 34 4.88 -3.58 1.64
N LEU A 35 4.20 -3.81 2.76
CA LEU A 35 4.88 -3.97 4.05
C LEU A 35 5.76 -5.23 4.14
N VAL A 36 5.57 -6.21 3.23
CA VAL A 36 6.49 -7.35 3.12
C VAL A 36 7.89 -6.91 2.71
N ASP A 37 8.01 -5.78 2.01
CA ASP A 37 9.28 -5.19 1.60
C ASP A 37 9.97 -4.43 2.77
N TYR A 38 9.27 -4.27 3.91
CA TYR A 38 9.73 -3.53 5.11
C TYR A 38 9.41 -4.30 6.41
N PRO A 39 10.04 -5.46 6.65
CA PRO A 39 9.70 -6.35 7.77
C PRO A 39 9.90 -5.72 9.17
N GLN A 40 10.64 -4.62 9.26
CA GLN A 40 10.86 -3.87 10.50
C GLN A 40 9.71 -2.91 10.83
N LEU A 41 8.78 -2.65 9.91
CA LEU A 41 7.64 -1.77 10.17
C LEU A 41 6.54 -2.53 10.89
N VAL A 42 6.06 -1.90 11.97
CA VAL A 42 4.89 -2.36 12.71
C VAL A 42 3.72 -1.48 12.31
N LEU A 43 2.61 -2.10 11.92
CA LEU A 43 1.36 -1.37 11.67
C LEU A 43 0.86 -0.73 12.96
N PRO A 44 0.34 0.51 12.93
CA PRO A 44 -0.36 1.07 14.06
C PRO A 44 -1.60 0.23 14.38
N GLU A 45 -2.07 0.30 15.63
CA GLU A 45 -3.35 -0.29 16.00
C GLU A 45 -4.51 0.44 15.31
N GLU A 46 -5.43 -0.32 14.72
CA GLU A 46 -6.65 0.20 14.07
C GLU A 46 -7.73 0.52 15.12
N THR A 47 -7.52 1.54 15.94
CA THR A 47 -8.44 1.89 17.06
C THR A 47 -9.59 2.82 16.65
N GLY A 48 -9.67 3.21 15.38
CA GLY A 48 -10.73 4.06 14.85
C GLY A 48 -12.09 3.38 14.86
N SER A 49 -13.16 4.18 14.89
CA SER A 49 -14.54 3.65 14.91
C SER A 49 -15.12 3.46 13.51
N THR A 50 -14.43 3.94 12.48
CA THR A 50 -14.85 3.84 11.08
C THR A 50 -13.72 3.34 10.19
N PHE A 51 -14.05 2.85 8.99
CA PHE A 51 -13.05 2.48 7.99
C PHE A 51 -12.18 3.67 7.55
N ILE A 52 -12.75 4.88 7.54
CA ILE A 52 -12.03 6.10 7.15
C ILE A 52 -11.00 6.46 8.21
N ASP A 53 -11.29 6.21 9.49
CA ASP A 53 -10.35 6.51 10.58
C ASP A 53 -9.13 5.57 10.58
N ASN A 54 -9.29 4.35 10.06
CA ASN A 54 -8.25 3.32 10.07
C ASN A 54 -7.41 3.28 8.78
N ALA A 55 -7.93 3.80 7.65
CA ALA A 55 -7.32 3.72 6.32
C ALA A 55 -6.44 4.93 5.98
#